data_AF-A0A2E6HZ95-F1
#
_entry.id   AF-A0A2E6HZ95-F1
#
_cell.length_a   1.000
_cell.length_b   1.000
_cell.length_c   1.000
_cell.angle_alpha   90.00
_cell.angle_beta   90.00
_cell.angle_gamma   90.00
#
_symmetry.space_group_name_H-M   'P 1'
#
loop_
_entity.id
_entity.type
_entity.pdbx_description
1 polymer ?
#
loop_
_entity_poly.entity_id
_entity_poly.type
_entity_poly.pdbx_seq_one_letter_code
_entity_poly.pdbx_strand_id
1 'polypeptide(L)'
;MPQSERIRTIYLYLLSLIGIVMVVIGGSGFVSMALKAFFFTQADDERFLYREMPPKPYGVAQAQSLGGGEGEVVFRDSIQARRYQEALDEYLDRRERVDPATSQRHRDAASNLSFILIGLPVYLYHWRLIRRD
;
A
#
# COMPACT_ATOMS: atom_id res chain seq x y z
N MET A 1 14.62 12.48 48.08
CA MET A 1 14.97 11.79 46.83
C MET A 1 16.12 12.52 46.16
N PRO A 2 17.29 11.90 46.01
CA PRO A 2 18.45 12.46 45.32
C PRO A 2 18.12 12.85 43.86
N GLN A 3 18.77 13.89 43.35
CA GLN A 3 18.50 14.45 42.01
C GLN A 3 18.72 13.42 40.87
N SER A 4 19.66 12.48 41.07
CA SER A 4 19.94 11.40 40.14
C SER A 4 18.77 10.42 39.96
N GLU A 5 17.96 10.19 40.99
CA GLU A 5 16.79 9.31 40.92
C GLU A 5 15.66 9.93 40.09
N ARG A 6 15.45 11.25 40.19
CA ARG A 6 14.42 11.96 39.41
C ARG A 6 14.75 11.96 37.92
N ILE A 7 16.01 12.24 37.56
CA ILE A 7 16.47 12.24 36.17
C ILE A 7 16.31 10.85 35.55
N ARG A 8 16.73 9.79 36.27
CA ARG A 8 16.55 8.40 35.82
C ARG A 8 15.08 8.07 35.58
N THR A 9 14.22 8.47 36.52
CA THR A 9 12.77 8.22 36.43
C THR A 9 12.16 8.91 35.20
N ILE A 10 12.46 10.19 34.99
CA ILE A 10 12.00 10.95 33.83
C ILE A 10 12.48 10.31 32.52
N TYR A 11 13.76 9.91 32.44
CA TYR A 11 14.32 9.23 31.28
C TYR A 11 13.55 7.94 30.95
N LEU A 12 13.28 7.12 31.98
CA LEU A 12 12.56 5.85 31.80
C LEU A 12 11.11 6.07 31.33
N TYR A 13 10.42 7.08 31.85
CA TYR A 13 9.06 7.42 31.40
C TYR A 13 9.03 7.89 29.95
N LEU A 14 9.98 8.74 29.54
CA LEU A 14 10.09 9.20 28.14
C LEU A 14 10.39 8.05 27.19
N LEU A 15 11.35 7.19 27.54
CA LEU A 15 11.68 6.02 26.73
C LEU A 15 10.49 5.05 26.63
N SER A 16 9.81 4.80 27.76
CA SER A 16 8.62 3.95 27.80
C SER A 16 7.50 4.52 26.94
N LEU A 17 7.24 5.83 27.00
CA LEU A 17 6.24 6.50 26.18
C LEU A 17 6.52 6.29 24.68
N ILE A 18 7.77 6.51 24.26
CA ILE A 18 8.19 6.28 22.86
C ILE A 18 7.99 4.81 22.47
N GLY A 19 8.41 3.89 23.35
CA GLY A 19 8.24 2.45 23.13
C GLY A 19 6.78 2.05 22.96
N ILE A 20 5.88 2.54 23.81
CA ILE A 20 4.43 2.27 23.72
C ILE A 20 3.89 2.80 22.38
N VAL A 21 4.28 4.01 21.97
CA VAL A 21 3.86 4.58 20.68
C VAL A 21 4.32 3.70 19.51
N MET A 22 5.57 3.25 19.51
CA MET A 22 6.08 2.34 18.47
C MET A 22 5.31 1.01 18.45
N VAL A 23 5.00 0.44 19.60
CA VAL A 23 4.22 -0.81 19.71
C VAL A 23 2.80 -0.61 19.17
N VAL A 24 2.16 0.51 19.49
CA VAL A 24 0.81 0.82 19.01
C VAL A 24 0.79 0.98 17.49
N ILE A 25 1.74 1.73 16.93
CA ILE A 25 1.85 1.93 15.47
C ILE A 25 2.15 0.59 14.78
N GLY A 26 3.14 -0.16 15.25
CA GLY A 26 3.48 -1.47 14.67
C GLY A 26 2.33 -2.47 14.76
N GLY A 27 1.68 -2.56 15.91
CA GLY A 27 0.53 -3.43 16.13
C GLY A 27 -0.65 -3.08 15.24
N SER A 28 -0.95 -1.80 15.05
CA SER A 28 -2.00 -1.36 14.12
C SER A 28 -1.72 -1.79 12.67
N GLY A 29 -0.44 -1.81 12.26
CA GLY A 29 -0.04 -2.31 10.95
C GLY A 29 -0.39 -3.78 10.75
N PHE A 30 -0.12 -4.63 11.75
CA PHE A 30 -0.46 -6.05 11.71
C PHE A 30 -1.97 -6.29 11.63
N VAL A 31 -2.76 -5.56 12.44
CA VAL A 31 -4.22 -5.65 12.39
C VAL A 31 -4.74 -5.19 11.03
N SER A 32 -4.17 -4.13 10.45
CA SER A 32 -4.57 -3.61 9.14
C SER A 32 -4.30 -4.63 8.03
N MET A 33 -3.14 -5.28 8.09
CA MET A 33 -2.81 -6.38 7.18
C MET A 33 -3.81 -7.53 7.30
N ALA A 34 -4.14 -7.96 8.53
CA ALA A 34 -5.13 -9.02 8.74
C ALA A 34 -6.52 -8.63 8.21
N LEU A 35 -6.95 -7.40 8.46
CA LEU A 35 -8.23 -6.90 7.95
C LEU A 35 -8.28 -6.92 6.41
N LYS A 36 -7.22 -6.48 5.74
CA LYS A 36 -7.13 -6.53 4.27
C LYS A 36 -7.09 -7.97 3.73
N ALA A 37 -6.37 -8.86 4.41
CA ALA A 37 -6.25 -10.24 3.97
C ALA A 37 -7.55 -11.04 4.12
N PHE A 38 -8.31 -10.86 5.21
CA PHE A 38 -9.45 -11.70 5.54
C PHE A 38 -10.82 -11.04 5.27
N PHE A 39 -10.95 -9.72 5.43
CA PHE A 39 -12.23 -9.02 5.33
C PHE A 39 -12.31 -8.10 4.11
N PHE A 40 -11.19 -7.47 3.71
CA PHE A 40 -11.14 -6.52 2.59
C PHE A 40 -10.20 -7.02 1.49
N THR A 41 -10.51 -8.19 0.91
CA THR A 41 -9.68 -8.81 -0.14
C THR A 41 -9.42 -7.88 -1.33
N GLN A 42 -10.37 -7.00 -1.66
CA GLN A 42 -10.25 -6.01 -2.74
C GLN A 42 -9.36 -4.80 -2.42
N ALA A 43 -8.86 -4.67 -1.19
CA ALA A 43 -8.08 -3.50 -0.77
C ALA A 43 -6.79 -3.34 -1.59
N ASP A 44 -6.22 -4.43 -2.09
CA ASP A 44 -4.95 -4.41 -2.81
C ASP A 44 -5.10 -4.69 -4.33
N ASP A 45 -6.31 -4.90 -4.85
CA ASP A 45 -6.57 -5.23 -6.25
C ASP A 45 -5.97 -4.23 -7.24
N GLU A 46 -6.15 -2.93 -6.97
CA GLU A 46 -5.54 -1.86 -7.75
C GLU A 46 -4.01 -1.98 -7.80
N ARG A 47 -3.36 -2.32 -6.67
CA ARG A 47 -1.90 -2.47 -6.60
C ARG A 47 -1.40 -3.70 -7.34
N PHE A 48 -2.15 -4.80 -7.27
CA PHE A 48 -1.84 -6.00 -8.03
C PHE A 48 -1.95 -5.74 -9.53
N LEU A 49 -3.02 -5.06 -9.95
CA LEU A 49 -3.22 -4.71 -11.35
C LEU A 49 -2.04 -3.88 -11.90
N TYR A 50 -1.62 -2.81 -11.22
CA TYR A 50 -0.48 -2.00 -11.67
C TYR A 50 0.85 -2.77 -11.74
N ARG A 51 1.04 -3.82 -10.93
CA ARG A 51 2.24 -4.67 -10.96
C ARG A 51 2.24 -5.65 -12.14
N GLU A 52 1.07 -5.99 -12.65
CA GLU A 52 0.88 -6.94 -13.74
C GLU A 52 0.85 -6.28 -15.13
N MET A 53 1.16 -4.98 -15.21
CA MET A 53 1.22 -4.27 -16.49
C MET A 53 2.25 -4.93 -17.44
N PRO A 54 1.85 -5.31 -18.66
CA PRO A 54 2.76 -5.97 -19.59
C PRO A 54 3.93 -5.04 -19.98
N PRO A 55 5.18 -5.53 -19.93
CA PRO A 55 6.33 -4.71 -20.30
C PRO A 55 6.29 -4.38 -21.79
N LYS A 56 6.63 -3.14 -22.14
CA LYS A 56 6.73 -2.73 -23.55
C LYS A 56 7.82 -3.54 -24.25
N PRO A 57 7.58 -4.10 -25.45
CA PRO A 57 8.58 -4.86 -26.17
C PRO A 57 9.80 -3.99 -26.49
N TYR A 58 11.01 -4.53 -26.27
CA TYR A 58 12.25 -3.86 -26.67
C TYR A 58 12.50 -4.07 -28.17
N GLY A 59 12.99 -3.04 -28.86
CA GLY A 59 13.30 -3.13 -30.30
C GLY A 59 12.21 -2.63 -31.25
N VAL A 60 11.06 -2.16 -30.74
CA VAL A 60 10.24 -1.20 -31.48
C VAL A 60 11.03 0.10 -31.54
N ALA A 61 11.73 0.32 -32.65
CA ALA A 61 12.26 1.62 -32.96
C ALA A 61 11.12 2.62 -32.79
N GLN A 62 11.28 3.53 -31.82
CA GLN A 62 10.50 4.75 -31.77
C GLN A 62 10.55 5.28 -33.20
N ALA A 63 9.42 5.41 -33.88
CA ALA A 63 9.37 5.96 -35.22
C ALA A 63 9.91 7.40 -35.12
N GLN A 64 11.24 7.53 -35.13
CA GLN A 64 11.89 8.76 -35.50
C GLN A 64 11.41 8.98 -36.91
N SER A 65 10.65 10.04 -37.08
CA SER A 65 10.36 10.66 -38.36
C SER A 65 11.70 11.03 -39.02
N LEU A 66 12.39 10.04 -39.57
CA LEU A 66 13.48 10.23 -40.51
C LEU A 66 12.79 10.43 -41.85
N GLY A 67 12.72 11.70 -42.24
CA GLY A 67 12.15 12.10 -43.50
C GLY A 67 12.79 11.37 -44.67
N GLY A 68 11.96 11.13 -45.68
CA GLY A 68 12.40 10.86 -47.04
C GLY A 68 12.86 9.43 -47.29
N GLY A 69 11.90 8.57 -47.62
CA GLY A 69 12.18 7.29 -48.26
C GLY A 69 11.08 6.30 -47.94
N GLU A 70 10.40 5.80 -48.97
CA GLU A 70 9.43 4.70 -48.91
C GLU A 70 10.13 3.39 -48.52
N GLY A 71 10.66 3.34 -47.29
CA GLY A 71 10.82 2.10 -46.57
C GLY A 71 9.50 1.83 -45.91
N GLU A 72 8.62 1.10 -46.61
CA GLU A 72 7.46 0.48 -46.00
C GLU A 72 7.95 -0.20 -44.72
N VAL A 73 7.63 0.38 -43.55
CA VAL A 73 7.72 -0.32 -42.29
C VAL A 73 6.59 -1.33 -42.35
N VAL A 74 6.78 -2.36 -43.17
CA VAL A 74 6.05 -3.60 -43.10
C VAL A 74 6.40 -4.10 -41.71
N PHE A 75 5.54 -3.79 -40.75
CA PHE A 75 5.35 -4.60 -39.58
C PHE A 75 5.02 -6.01 -40.10
N ARG A 76 6.06 -6.76 -40.48
CA ARG A 76 5.97 -8.18 -40.67
C ARG A 76 5.83 -8.73 -39.27
N ASP A 77 4.61 -8.68 -38.79
CA ASP A 77 3.99 -9.84 -38.17
C ASP A 77 4.89 -10.57 -37.17
N SER A 78 5.51 -9.82 -36.25
CA SER A 78 6.27 -10.44 -35.19
C SER A 78 5.24 -10.97 -34.20
N ILE A 79 5.26 -12.28 -33.96
CA ILE A 79 4.47 -12.96 -32.93
C ILE A 79 4.51 -12.20 -31.57
N GLN A 80 5.55 -11.42 -31.32
CA GLN A 80 5.73 -10.57 -30.15
C GLN A 80 4.77 -9.37 -30.09
N ALA A 81 4.48 -8.71 -31.23
CA ALA A 81 3.53 -7.59 -31.27
C ALA A 81 2.09 -8.06 -31.00
N ARG A 82 1.69 -9.19 -31.59
CA ARG A 82 0.38 -9.81 -31.32
C ARG A 82 0.24 -10.23 -29.85
N ARG A 83 1.25 -10.90 -29.29
CA ARG A 83 1.26 -11.30 -27.86
C ARG A 83 1.20 -10.11 -26.91
N TYR A 84 1.85 -9.00 -27.25
CA TYR A 84 1.78 -7.78 -26.45
C TYR A 84 0.38 -7.14 -26.52
N GLN A 85 -0.24 -7.09 -27.70
CA GLN A 85 -1.61 -6.60 -27.87
C GLN A 85 -2.60 -7.46 -27.07
N GLU A 86 -2.52 -8.79 -27.19
CA GLU A 86 -3.36 -9.71 -26.41
C GLU A 86 -3.20 -9.48 -24.89
N ALA A 87 -1.97 -9.36 -24.39
CA ALA A 87 -1.71 -9.10 -22.97
C ALA A 87 -2.18 -7.70 -22.53
N LEU A 88 -2.12 -6.71 -23.42
CA LEU A 88 -2.60 -5.36 -23.14
C LEU A 88 -4.12 -5.32 -23.08
N ASP A 89 -4.81 -5.99 -24.00
CA ASP A 89 -6.27 -6.07 -24.02
C ASP A 89 -6.78 -6.79 -22.77
N GLU A 90 -6.14 -7.89 -22.37
CA GLU A 90 -6.46 -8.59 -21.12
C GLU A 90 -6.25 -7.70 -19.87
N TYR A 91 -5.16 -6.94 -19.84
CA TYR A 91 -4.87 -5.99 -18.77
C TYR A 91 -5.94 -4.88 -18.70
N LEU A 92 -6.37 -4.34 -19.84
CA LEU A 92 -7.41 -3.31 -19.91
C LEU A 92 -8.77 -3.85 -19.46
N ASP A 93 -9.17 -5.04 -19.90
CA ASP A 93 -10.40 -5.71 -19.45
C ASP A 93 -10.39 -5.96 -17.94
N ARG A 94 -9.26 -6.43 -17.38
CA ARG A 94 -9.11 -6.55 -15.92
C ARG A 94 -9.17 -5.21 -15.21
N ARG A 95 -8.59 -4.15 -15.78
CA ARG A 95 -8.60 -2.80 -15.22
C ARG A 95 -10.01 -2.22 -15.12
N GLU A 96 -10.85 -2.44 -16.12
CA GLU A 96 -12.24 -1.96 -16.11
C GLU A 96 -13.08 -2.60 -15.00
N ARG A 97 -12.72 -3.81 -14.58
CA ARG A 97 -13.40 -4.53 -13.48
C ARG A 97 -12.95 -4.08 -12.09
N VAL A 98 -11.83 -3.36 -11.98
CA VAL A 98 -11.29 -2.88 -10.71
C VAL A 98 -11.72 -1.44 -10.48
N ASP A 99 -12.53 -1.20 -9.44
CA ASP A 99 -12.85 0.15 -8.99
C ASP A 99 -11.75 0.68 -8.05
N PRO A 100 -10.92 1.66 -8.49
CA PRO A 100 -9.84 2.21 -7.67
C PRO A 100 -10.38 2.97 -6.44
N ALA A 101 -11.56 3.58 -6.53
CA ALA A 101 -12.13 4.33 -5.40
C ALA A 101 -12.55 3.38 -4.28
N THR A 102 -13.11 2.23 -4.64
CA THR A 102 -13.47 1.18 -3.66
C THR A 102 -12.22 0.56 -3.04
N SER A 103 -11.19 0.24 -3.84
CA SER A 103 -9.91 -0.28 -3.33
C SER A 103 -9.27 0.66 -2.31
N GLN A 104 -9.26 1.98 -2.58
CA GLN A 104 -8.74 2.99 -1.65
C GLN A 104 -9.53 3.03 -0.34
N ARG A 105 -10.86 3.09 -0.41
CA ARG A 105 -11.73 3.10 0.78
C ARG A 105 -11.53 1.88 1.66
N HIS A 106 -11.36 0.70 1.06
CA HIS A 106 -11.09 -0.53 1.79
C HIS A 106 -9.75 -0.48 2.53
N ARG A 107 -8.70 0.08 1.90
CA ARG A 107 -7.40 0.27 2.56
C ARG A 107 -7.47 1.23 3.74
N ASP A 108 -8.16 2.35 3.54
CA ASP A 108 -8.30 3.40 4.56
C ASP A 108 -9.15 2.90 5.73
N ALA A 109 -10.26 2.21 5.44
CA ALA A 109 -11.10 1.59 6.46
C ALA A 109 -10.31 0.58 7.29
N ALA A 110 -9.54 -0.31 6.65
CA ALA A 110 -8.69 -1.28 7.36
C ALA A 110 -7.65 -0.58 8.27
N SER A 111 -7.00 0.47 7.77
CA SER A 111 -6.02 1.25 8.54
C SER A 111 -6.66 1.92 9.76
N ASN A 112 -7.74 2.66 9.54
CA ASN A 112 -8.44 3.40 10.58
C ASN A 112 -9.05 2.48 11.63
N LEU A 113 -9.67 1.38 11.19
CA LEU A 113 -10.23 0.38 12.10
C LEU A 113 -9.14 -0.27 12.96
N SER A 114 -7.95 -0.47 12.41
CA SER A 114 -6.81 -1.00 13.16
C SER A 114 -6.30 -0.06 14.24
N PHE A 115 -6.20 1.24 13.92
CA PHE A 115 -5.86 2.26 14.93
C PHE A 115 -6.91 2.33 16.04
N ILE A 116 -8.20 2.20 15.70
CA ILE A 116 -9.27 2.18 16.71
C ILE A 116 -9.16 0.92 17.57
N LEU A 117 -8.99 -0.26 16.97
CA LEU A 117 -8.92 -1.53 17.70
C LEU A 117 -7.75 -1.58 18.68
N ILE A 118 -6.60 -1.00 18.33
CA ILE A 118 -5.41 -0.99 19.21
C ILE A 118 -5.44 0.23 20.15
N GLY A 119 -5.76 1.41 19.63
CA GLY A 119 -5.72 2.67 20.36
C GLY A 119 -6.83 2.79 21.41
N LEU A 120 -8.02 2.23 21.16
CA LEU A 120 -9.14 2.32 22.09
C LEU A 120 -8.85 1.61 23.43
N PRO A 121 -8.33 0.37 23.49
CA PRO A 121 -7.89 -0.25 24.74
C PRO A 121 -6.86 0.59 25.50
N VAL A 122 -5.86 1.13 24.80
CA VAL A 122 -4.80 1.98 25.39
C VAL A 122 -5.41 3.24 26.00
N TYR A 123 -6.26 3.93 25.25
CA TYR A 123 -6.98 5.12 25.72
C TYR A 123 -7.85 4.82 26.94
N LEU A 124 -8.65 3.75 26.90
CA LEU A 124 -9.53 3.37 28.00
C LEU A 124 -8.75 2.97 29.26
N TYR A 125 -7.59 2.34 29.09
CA TYR A 125 -6.69 2.02 30.20
C TYR A 125 -6.20 3.30 30.89
N HIS A 126 -5.66 4.25 30.13
CA HIS A 126 -5.21 5.53 30.67
C HIS A 126 -6.36 6.33 31.30
N TRP A 127 -7.53 6.37 30.65
CA TRP A 127 -8.71 7.07 31.16
C TRP A 127 -9.27 6.48 32.46
N ARG A 128 -9.18 5.15 32.65
CA ARG A 128 -9.55 4.50 33.91
C ARG A 128 -8.54 4.77 35.02
N LEU A 129 -7.25 4.83 34.69
CA LEU A 129 -6.19 5.12 35.66
C LEU A 129 -6.37 6.53 36.25
N ILE A 130 -6.54 7.54 35.38
CA ILE A 130 -6.72 8.94 35.79
C ILE A 130 -7.97 9.15 36.65
N ARG A 131 -9.02 8.34 36.47
CA ARG A 131 -10.25 8.42 37.29
C ARG A 131 -10.14 7.73 38.65
N ARG A 132 -9.12 6.91 38.86
CA ARG A 132 -8.90 6.19 40.14
C ARG A 132 -8.01 6.99 41.10
N ASP A 133 -7.21 7.90 40.56
CA ASP A 133 -6.45 8.91 41.30
C ASP A 133 -7.30 10.18 41.51
#